data_AF-A0A285XVI9-F1
#
_entry.id   AF-A0A285XVI9-F1
#
_cell.length_a   1.000
_cell.length_b   1.000
_cell.length_c   1.000
_cell.angle_alpha   90.00
_cell.angle_beta   90.00
_cell.angle_gamma   90.00
#
_symmetry.space_group_name_H-M   'P 1'
#
loop_
_entity.id
_entity.type
_entity.pdbx_description
1 polymer ?
#
loop_
_entity_poly.entity_id
_entity_poly.type
_entity_poly.pdbx_seq_one_letter_code
_entity_poly.pdbx_strand_id
1 'polypeptide(L)'
;MARTPRERHEPVDLASAHVVLAGTQELLPVLRTAAVRAGVDAARMRVVGVDDLPDPGETWDAELAVIAIRRPGSDPAFHRAQEAAETIDSLLAPHAVRIVVTVSGLTRLAPKLERTLTSEVLHQIGAASAPSGFERPFRSFRMRLGLAALKTAGVRVFRVRIGE
;
A
#
# COMPACT_ATOMS: atom_id res chain seq x y z
N MET A 1 -1.53 17.77 29.53
CA MET A 1 -2.27 17.17 28.40
C MET A 1 -1.58 15.88 28.00
N ALA A 2 -2.06 14.74 28.50
CA ALA A 2 -1.52 13.42 28.16
C ALA A 2 -1.89 13.09 26.71
N ARG A 3 -0.88 12.81 25.88
CA ARG A 3 -1.08 12.33 24.50
C ARG A 3 -1.70 10.93 24.59
N THR A 4 -2.87 10.74 24.00
CA THR A 4 -3.53 9.44 23.85
C THR A 4 -2.54 8.41 23.31
N PRO A 5 -2.46 7.19 23.87
CA PRO A 5 -1.60 6.14 23.33
C PRO A 5 -2.16 5.80 21.95
N ARG A 6 -1.44 6.17 20.90
CA ARG A 6 -1.71 5.62 19.57
C ARG A 6 -1.56 4.11 19.71
N GLU A 7 -2.65 3.36 19.57
CA GLU A 7 -2.68 1.90 19.55
C GLU A 7 -1.52 1.40 18.68
N ARG A 8 -0.63 0.64 19.31
CA ARG A 8 0.57 0.12 18.68
C ARG A 8 0.15 -1.11 17.87
N HIS A 9 0.38 -1.06 16.57
CA HIS A 9 0.35 -2.25 15.72
C HIS A 9 1.59 -3.09 16.09
N GLU A 10 1.43 -4.41 16.24
CA GLU A 10 2.58 -5.32 16.30
C GLU A 10 3.29 -5.27 14.95
N PRO A 11 4.56 -4.85 14.84
CA PRO A 11 5.24 -4.72 13.56
C PRO A 11 5.01 -5.94 12.64
N VAL A 12 4.64 -5.68 11.39
CA VAL A 12 4.56 -6.74 10.38
C VAL A 12 5.98 -7.26 10.13
N ASP A 13 6.24 -8.54 10.40
CA ASP A 13 7.49 -9.16 9.98
C ASP A 13 7.41 -9.51 8.49
N LEU A 14 7.96 -8.64 7.64
CA LEU A 14 7.88 -8.79 6.18
C LEU A 14 8.50 -10.09 5.65
N ALA A 15 9.42 -10.71 6.38
CA ALA A 15 10.05 -11.95 5.95
C ALA A 15 9.10 -13.15 6.08
N SER A 16 8.17 -13.10 7.03
CA SER A 16 7.19 -14.16 7.27
C SER A 16 5.76 -13.78 6.88
N ALA A 17 5.46 -12.49 6.74
CA ALA A 17 4.11 -12.02 6.50
C ALA A 17 3.60 -12.45 5.13
N HIS A 18 2.34 -12.85 5.12
CA HIS A 18 1.54 -12.95 3.91
C HIS A 18 1.15 -11.54 3.45
N VAL A 19 1.36 -11.25 2.17
CA VAL A 19 1.14 -9.90 1.60
C VAL A 19 0.24 -9.97 0.38
N VAL A 20 -0.78 -9.12 0.33
CA VAL A 20 -1.63 -8.92 -0.85
C VAL A 20 -1.22 -7.65 -1.57
N LEU A 21 -0.95 -7.75 -2.87
CA LEU A 21 -0.73 -6.62 -3.77
C LEU A 21 -1.94 -6.52 -4.70
N ALA A 22 -2.79 -5.52 -4.47
CA ALA A 22 -3.95 -5.27 -5.31
C ALA A 22 -3.72 -4.05 -6.19
N GLY A 23 -4.10 -4.09 -7.46
CA GLY A 23 -3.99 -2.88 -8.28
C GLY A 23 -4.37 -3.05 -9.74
N THR A 24 -4.37 -1.92 -10.46
CA THR A 24 -4.50 -1.96 -11.93
C THR A 24 -3.24 -2.58 -12.53
N GLN A 25 -3.38 -3.29 -13.67
CA GLN A 25 -2.31 -4.09 -14.28
C GLN A 25 -0.97 -3.35 -14.46
N GLU A 26 -1.03 -2.07 -14.82
CA GLU A 26 0.15 -1.20 -14.97
C GLU A 26 0.85 -0.82 -13.64
N LEU A 27 0.15 -0.86 -12.50
CA LEU A 27 0.70 -0.51 -11.18
C LEU A 27 1.23 -1.74 -10.44
N LEU A 28 0.76 -2.94 -10.77
CA LEU A 28 1.20 -4.20 -10.13
C LEU A 28 2.73 -4.42 -10.20
N PRO A 29 3.43 -4.17 -11.32
CA PRO A 29 4.89 -4.30 -11.36
C PRO A 29 5.62 -3.35 -10.41
N VAL A 30 5.09 -2.14 -10.22
CA VAL A 30 5.63 -1.15 -9.29
C VAL A 30 5.47 -1.63 -7.85
N LEU A 31 4.28 -2.13 -7.50
CA LEU A 31 4.01 -2.68 -6.17
C LEU A 31 4.89 -3.89 -5.87
N ARG A 32 4.99 -4.83 -6.80
CA ARG A 32 5.83 -6.03 -6.65
C ARG A 32 7.30 -5.66 -6.44
N THR A 33 7.82 -4.72 -7.23
CA THR A 33 9.19 -4.23 -7.09
C THR A 33 9.41 -3.59 -5.72
N ALA A 34 8.45 -2.80 -5.23
CA ALA A 34 8.55 -2.17 -3.91
C ALA A 34 8.52 -3.21 -2.77
N ALA A 35 7.63 -4.20 -2.85
CA ALA A 35 7.48 -5.25 -1.85
C ALA A 35 8.73 -6.13 -1.74
N VAL A 36 9.26 -6.61 -2.87
CA VAL A 36 10.52 -7.39 -2.89
C VAL A 36 11.67 -6.59 -2.29
N ARG A 37 11.78 -5.31 -2.63
CA ARG A 37 12.82 -4.42 -2.06
C ARG A 37 12.62 -4.14 -0.57
N ALA A 38 11.39 -4.27 -0.07
CA ALA A 38 11.09 -4.16 1.35
C ALA A 38 11.47 -5.43 2.13
N GLY A 39 11.80 -6.52 1.43
CA GLY A 39 12.14 -7.81 2.04
C GLY A 39 10.97 -8.81 2.09
N VAL A 40 9.87 -8.53 1.39
CA VAL A 40 8.74 -9.46 1.30
C VAL A 40 9.14 -10.68 0.46
N ASP A 41 8.91 -11.88 0.98
CA ASP A 41 9.10 -13.13 0.26
C ASP A 41 8.09 -13.25 -0.90
N ALA A 42 8.60 -13.47 -2.11
CA ALA A 42 7.76 -13.60 -3.30
C ALA A 42 6.84 -14.81 -3.28
N ALA A 43 7.17 -15.86 -2.54
CA ALA A 43 6.29 -17.02 -2.35
C ALA A 43 5.09 -16.70 -1.43
N ARG A 44 5.18 -15.64 -0.63
CA ARG A 44 4.13 -15.18 0.31
C ARG A 44 3.36 -13.97 -0.20
N MET A 45 3.60 -13.57 -1.44
CA MET A 45 2.88 -12.49 -2.11
C MET A 45 1.73 -13.03 -2.96
N ARG A 46 0.52 -12.57 -2.67
CA ARG A 46 -0.63 -12.73 -3.55
C ARG A 46 -0.85 -11.46 -4.35
N VAL A 47 -0.92 -11.57 -5.67
CA VAL A 47 -1.20 -10.45 -6.57
C VAL A 47 -2.64 -10.56 -7.07
N VAL A 48 -3.39 -9.46 -6.98
CA VAL A 48 -4.80 -9.36 -7.36
C VAL A 48 -4.98 -8.15 -8.29
N GLY A 49 -5.54 -8.37 -9.47
CA GLY A 49 -5.96 -7.28 -10.36
C GLY A 49 -7.25 -6.64 -9.82
N VAL A 50 -7.38 -5.31 -9.89
CA VAL A 50 -8.63 -4.64 -9.43
C VAL A 50 -9.85 -5.05 -10.27
N ASP A 51 -9.64 -5.51 -11.51
CA ASP A 51 -10.68 -6.05 -12.38
C ASP A 51 -10.86 -7.58 -12.23
N ASP A 52 -10.00 -8.23 -11.43
CA ASP A 52 -9.97 -9.66 -11.21
C ASP A 52 -10.51 -9.95 -9.80
N LEU A 53 -11.78 -10.35 -9.71
CA LEU A 53 -12.36 -10.79 -8.44
C LEU A 53 -11.61 -12.04 -7.96
N PRO A 54 -11.12 -12.07 -6.70
CA PRO A 54 -10.57 -13.29 -6.13
C PRO A 54 -11.64 -14.39 -6.08
N ASP A 55 -11.22 -15.64 -6.15
CA ASP A 55 -12.15 -16.77 -6.06
C ASP A 55 -12.87 -16.70 -4.69
N PRO A 56 -14.21 -16.77 -4.64
CA PRO A 56 -14.96 -16.70 -3.39
C PRO A 56 -14.61 -17.82 -2.38
N GLY A 57 -13.98 -18.91 -2.82
CA GLY A 57 -13.43 -19.96 -1.94
C GLY A 57 -11.98 -19.75 -1.53
N GLU A 58 -11.28 -18.76 -2.10
CA GLU A 58 -9.89 -18.46 -1.77
C GLU A 58 -9.83 -17.65 -0.46
N THR A 59 -9.30 -18.30 0.58
CA THR A 59 -8.98 -17.65 1.84
C THR A 59 -7.47 -17.50 1.95
N TRP A 60 -7.04 -16.32 2.37
CA TRP A 60 -5.64 -16.00 2.64
C TRP A 60 -5.59 -15.12 3.89
N ASP A 61 -4.52 -15.22 4.68
CA ASP A 61 -4.39 -14.48 5.93
C ASP A 61 -3.30 -13.41 5.79
N ALA A 62 -3.51 -12.42 4.90
CA ALA A 62 -2.52 -11.38 4.70
C ALA A 62 -2.48 -10.39 5.85
N GLU A 63 -1.28 -10.14 6.39
CA GLU A 63 -1.04 -9.14 7.44
C GLU A 63 -0.80 -7.74 6.83
N LEU A 64 -0.51 -7.67 5.53
CA LEU A 64 -0.25 -6.44 4.80
C LEU A 64 -0.94 -6.46 3.43
N ALA A 65 -1.69 -5.40 3.14
CA ALA A 65 -2.24 -5.13 1.81
C ALA A 65 -1.64 -3.85 1.24
N VAL A 66 -1.15 -3.90 0.00
CA VAL A 66 -0.77 -2.70 -0.76
C VAL A 66 -1.67 -2.60 -1.97
N ILE A 67 -2.52 -1.57 -1.99
CA ILE A 67 -3.59 -1.38 -2.97
C ILE A 67 -3.23 -0.17 -3.84
N ALA A 68 -3.04 -0.34 -5.14
CA ALA A 68 -2.75 0.73 -6.08
C ALA A 68 -3.83 0.88 -7.15
N ILE A 69 -4.60 1.95 -7.05
CA ILE A 69 -5.74 2.21 -7.95
C ILE A 69 -5.47 3.40 -8.84
N ARG A 70 -5.75 3.25 -10.14
CA ARG A 70 -5.89 4.39 -11.04
C ARG A 70 -7.31 4.93 -10.93
N ARG A 71 -7.45 6.26 -10.84
CA ARG A 71 -8.75 6.94 -10.74
C ARG A 71 -9.18 7.45 -12.11
N PRO A 72 -10.21 6.87 -12.74
CA PRO A 72 -10.79 7.44 -13.96
C PRO A 72 -11.63 8.66 -13.57
N GLY A 73 -11.07 9.87 -13.72
CA GLY A 73 -11.83 11.11 -13.56
C GLY A 73 -12.00 11.61 -12.11
N SER A 74 -13.24 12.03 -11.76
CA SER A 74 -13.56 12.79 -10.54
C SER A 74 -13.87 11.94 -9.31
N ASP A 75 -13.81 10.61 -9.40
CA ASP A 75 -14.13 9.73 -8.28
C ASP A 75 -13.27 10.05 -7.04
N PRO A 76 -13.89 10.19 -5.85
CA PRO A 76 -13.16 10.39 -4.62
C PRO A 76 -12.17 9.25 -4.40
N ALA A 77 -10.90 9.60 -4.18
CA ALA A 77 -9.82 8.63 -3.96
C ALA A 77 -10.12 7.63 -2.84
N PHE A 78 -10.91 8.06 -1.85
CA PHE A 78 -11.28 7.25 -0.71
C PHE A 78 -12.34 6.20 -1.05
N HIS A 79 -13.34 6.52 -1.89
CA HIS A 79 -14.42 5.59 -2.25
C HIS A 79 -13.87 4.38 -3.00
N ARG A 80 -13.06 4.65 -4.04
CA ARG A 80 -12.39 3.59 -4.82
C ARG A 80 -11.40 2.77 -4.00
N ALA A 81 -10.75 3.40 -3.02
CA ALA A 81 -9.88 2.70 -2.11
C ALA A 81 -10.64 1.73 -1.21
N GLN A 82 -11.84 2.13 -0.78
CA GLN A 82 -12.71 1.28 0.02
C GLN A 82 -13.26 0.12 -0.81
N GLU A 83 -13.81 0.37 -2.01
CA GLU A 83 -14.26 -0.70 -2.93
C GLU A 83 -13.15 -1.74 -3.20
N ALA A 84 -11.94 -1.28 -3.50
CA ALA A 84 -10.80 -2.16 -3.73
C ALA A 84 -10.38 -2.92 -2.47
N ALA A 85 -10.53 -2.32 -1.29
CA ALA A 85 -10.24 -2.99 -0.03
C ALA A 85 -11.31 -4.03 0.34
N GLU A 86 -12.58 -3.76 0.07
CA GLU A 86 -13.70 -4.70 0.25
C GLU A 86 -13.56 -5.92 -0.67
N THR A 87 -13.08 -5.69 -1.90
CA THR A 87 -12.87 -6.77 -2.89
C THR A 87 -11.87 -7.82 -2.43
N ILE A 88 -10.86 -7.43 -1.66
CA ILE A 88 -9.80 -8.33 -1.18
C ILE A 88 -9.98 -8.73 0.28
N ASP A 89 -11.09 -8.35 0.92
CA ASP A 89 -11.24 -8.44 2.37
C ASP A 89 -11.15 -9.89 2.89
N SER A 90 -11.64 -10.87 2.11
CA SER A 90 -11.53 -12.31 2.41
C SER A 90 -10.09 -12.85 2.41
N LEU A 91 -9.14 -12.07 1.88
CA LEU A 91 -7.72 -12.41 1.82
C LEU A 91 -6.91 -11.73 2.92
N LEU A 92 -7.55 -10.90 3.76
CA LEU A 92 -6.88 -10.09 4.76
C LEU A 92 -7.16 -10.64 6.16
N ALA A 93 -6.11 -10.69 6.98
CA ALA A 93 -6.28 -10.90 8.40
C ALA A 93 -7.05 -9.70 9.03
N PRO A 94 -7.79 -9.89 10.13
CA PRO A 94 -8.57 -8.81 10.77
C PRO A 94 -7.73 -7.58 11.17
N HIS A 95 -6.44 -7.80 11.46
CA HIS A 95 -5.51 -6.77 11.89
C HIS A 95 -4.62 -6.23 10.74
N ALA A 96 -4.90 -6.62 9.49
CA ALA A 96 -4.05 -6.31 8.35
C ALA A 96 -3.84 -4.80 8.15
N VAL A 97 -2.60 -4.41 7.88
CA VAL A 97 -2.28 -3.03 7.49
C VAL A 97 -2.63 -2.82 6.02
N ARG A 98 -3.48 -1.83 5.71
CA ARG A 98 -3.83 -1.49 4.33
C ARG A 98 -3.13 -0.19 3.90
N ILE A 99 -2.20 -0.28 2.95
CA ILE A 99 -1.53 0.85 2.31
C ILE A 99 -2.19 1.10 0.97
N VAL A 100 -2.83 2.25 0.79
CA VAL A 100 -3.49 2.61 -0.46
C VAL A 100 -2.74 3.71 -1.18
N VAL A 101 -2.50 3.46 -2.47
CA VAL A 101 -1.95 4.38 -3.45
C VAL A 101 -3.04 4.68 -4.46
N THR A 102 -3.33 5.95 -4.69
CA THR A 102 -4.23 6.38 -5.75
C THR A 102 -3.46 7.21 -6.75
N VAL A 103 -3.59 6.90 -8.03
CA VAL A 103 -2.95 7.60 -9.15
C VAL A 103 -4.05 8.22 -9.99
N SER A 104 -3.94 9.51 -10.31
CA SER A 104 -4.88 10.16 -11.23
C SER A 104 -4.82 9.50 -12.62
N GLY A 105 -5.96 9.25 -13.25
CA GLY A 105 -6.03 8.69 -14.61
C GLY A 105 -5.33 9.54 -15.67
N LEU A 106 -5.24 10.86 -15.43
CA LEU A 106 -4.53 11.81 -16.30
C LEU A 106 -3.00 11.73 -16.16
N THR A 107 -2.51 11.05 -15.12
CA THR A 107 -1.08 10.94 -14.86
C THR A 107 -0.49 9.80 -15.68
N ARG A 108 0.48 10.12 -16.51
CA ARG A 108 1.27 9.11 -17.22
C ARG A 108 2.36 8.59 -16.28
N LEU A 109 2.37 7.28 -16.04
CA LEU A 109 3.48 6.62 -15.36
C LEU A 109 4.69 6.68 -16.30
N ALA A 110 5.62 7.59 -15.97
CA ALA A 110 6.93 7.67 -16.58
C ALA A 110 7.95 7.06 -15.61
N PRO A 111 9.11 6.57 -16.08
CA PRO A 111 10.09 5.87 -15.24
C PRO A 111 10.50 6.62 -13.96
N LYS A 112 10.60 7.95 -14.05
CA LYS A 112 10.92 8.81 -12.90
C LYS A 112 9.81 8.81 -11.84
N LEU A 113 8.55 8.81 -12.28
CA LEU A 113 7.39 8.79 -11.39
C LEU A 113 7.24 7.41 -10.75
N GLU A 114 7.41 6.33 -11.52
CA GLU A 114 7.42 4.95 -11.02
C GLU A 114 8.48 4.74 -9.95
N ARG A 115 9.71 5.23 -10.18
CA ARG A 115 10.80 5.15 -9.19
C ARG A 115 10.47 5.91 -7.90
N THR A 116 9.83 7.06 -8.03
CA THR A 116 9.42 7.88 -6.89
C THR A 116 8.29 7.20 -6.12
N LEU A 117 7.30 6.65 -6.83
CA LEU A 117 6.20 5.88 -6.25
C LEU A 117 6.70 4.62 -5.54
N THR A 118 7.59 3.86 -6.18
CA THR A 118 8.25 2.69 -5.58
C THR A 118 8.92 3.05 -4.25
N SER A 119 9.63 4.19 -4.21
CA SER A 119 10.34 4.65 -3.01
C SER A 119 9.37 5.05 -1.89
N GLU A 120 8.22 5.65 -2.24
CA GLU A 120 7.19 5.99 -1.26
C GLU A 120 6.47 4.75 -0.74
N VAL A 121 6.11 3.78 -1.61
CA VAL A 121 5.52 2.51 -1.18
C VAL A 121 6.46 1.75 -0.25
N LEU A 122 7.75 1.65 -0.61
CA LEU A 122 8.78 1.05 0.24
C LEU A 122 8.85 1.72 1.61
N HIS A 123 8.78 3.06 1.66
CA HIS A 123 8.76 3.80 2.92
C HIS A 123 7.52 3.48 3.76
N GLN A 124 6.33 3.37 3.14
CA GLN A 124 5.10 3.02 3.86
C GLN A 124 5.13 1.58 4.40
N ILE A 125 5.64 0.63 3.61
CA ILE A 125 5.82 -0.77 4.03
C ILE A 125 6.79 -0.82 5.22
N GLY A 126 7.94 -0.14 5.13
CA GLY A 126 8.90 -0.05 6.23
C GLY A 126 8.32 0.63 7.47
N ALA A 127 7.47 1.65 7.31
CA ALA A 127 6.81 2.32 8.43
C ALA A 127 5.70 1.48 9.09
N ALA A 128 5.06 0.57 8.33
CA ALA A 128 4.10 -0.40 8.85
C ALA A 128 4.77 -1.55 9.61
N SER A 129 5.98 -1.90 9.21
CA SER A 129 6.77 -3.01 9.75
C SER A 129 7.68 -2.59 10.91
N ALA A 130 7.73 -1.29 11.22
CA ALA A 130 8.61 -0.77 12.27
C ALA A 130 8.07 -1.12 13.67
N PRO A 131 8.88 -1.78 14.54
CA PRO A 131 8.47 -2.17 15.89
C PRO A 131 8.12 -1.01 16.80
N SER A 132 8.70 0.16 16.50
CA SER A 132 8.46 1.38 17.26
C SER A 132 8.49 2.62 16.38
N GLY A 133 7.90 3.71 16.88
CA GLY A 133 7.97 5.02 16.23
C GLY A 133 9.39 5.58 16.09
N PHE A 134 10.34 5.08 16.89
CA PHE A 134 11.76 5.47 16.86
C PHE A 134 12.56 4.73 15.79
N GLU A 135 12.14 3.51 15.44
CA GLU A 135 12.74 2.71 14.37
C GLU A 135 12.06 2.93 13.00
N ARG A 136 11.06 3.82 12.94
CA ARG A 136 10.46 4.18 11.66
C ARG A 136 11.52 4.77 10.73
N PRO A 137 11.56 4.33 9.46
CA PRO A 137 12.52 4.86 8.50
C PRO A 137 12.39 6.39 8.42
N PHE A 138 13.50 7.10 8.61
CA PHE A 138 13.49 8.55 8.56
C PHE A 138 13.20 9.02 7.13
N ARG A 139 12.31 10.00 6.99
CA ARG A 139 11.94 10.55 5.68
C ARG A 139 13.02 11.53 5.22
N SER A 140 13.92 11.08 4.36
CA SER A 140 14.97 11.94 3.79
C SER A 140 14.37 13.15 3.06
N PHE A 141 15.14 14.25 2.96
CA PHE A 141 14.70 15.45 2.22
C PHE A 141 14.32 15.13 0.76
N ARG A 142 15.08 14.23 0.11
CA ARG A 142 14.77 13.72 -1.24
C ARG A 142 13.44 12.98 -1.29
N MET A 143 13.11 12.16 -0.30
CA MET A 143 11.80 11.49 -0.21
C MET A 143 10.66 12.49 0.01
N ARG A 144 10.87 13.53 0.83
CA ARG A 144 9.86 14.58 1.05
C ARG A 144 9.56 15.35 -0.24
N LEU A 145 10.60 15.68 -1.00
CA LEU A 145 10.46 16.28 -2.34
C LEU A 145 9.77 15.31 -3.32
N GLY A 146 10.13 14.03 -3.29
CA GLY A 146 9.49 12.99 -4.08
C GLY A 146 7.99 12.87 -3.79
N LEU A 147 7.59 12.89 -2.52
CA LEU A 147 6.18 12.89 -2.13
C LEU A 147 5.45 14.14 -2.60
N ALA A 148 6.08 15.32 -2.52
CA ALA A 148 5.50 16.54 -3.05
C ALA A 148 5.29 16.44 -4.57
N ALA A 149 6.27 15.91 -5.31
CA ALA A 149 6.17 15.67 -6.75
C ALA A 149 5.09 14.62 -7.10
N LEU A 150 4.92 13.59 -6.27
CA LEU A 150 3.83 12.62 -6.42
C LEU A 150 2.47 13.30 -6.24
N LYS A 151 2.31 14.13 -5.20
CA LYS A 151 1.07 14.88 -4.95
C LYS A 151 0.72 15.82 -6.10
N THR A 152 1.69 16.56 -6.63
CA THR A 152 1.46 17.44 -7.79
C THR A 152 1.13 16.64 -9.05
N ALA A 153 1.76 15.47 -9.22
CA ALA A 153 1.42 14.51 -10.27
C ALA A 153 0.10 13.74 -9.99
N GLY A 154 -0.73 14.17 -9.04
CA GLY A 154 -2.04 13.57 -8.78
C GLY A 154 -2.00 12.20 -8.08
N VAL A 155 -0.84 11.81 -7.53
CA VAL A 155 -0.67 10.59 -6.74
C VAL A 155 -0.89 10.89 -5.26
N ARG A 156 -1.74 10.11 -4.59
CA ARG A 156 -1.96 10.19 -3.14
C ARG A 156 -1.68 8.84 -2.51
N VAL A 157 -1.01 8.85 -1.37
CA VAL A 157 -0.69 7.64 -0.60
C VAL A 157 -1.24 7.84 0.80
N PHE A 158 -2.02 6.88 1.28
CA PHE A 158 -2.61 6.90 2.61
C PHE A 158 -2.66 5.48 3.18
N ARG A 159 -2.58 5.38 4.50
CA ARG A 159 -2.73 4.13 5.22
C ARG A 159 -4.14 4.10 5.80
N VAL A 160 -4.91 3.08 5.44
CA VAL A 160 -6.28 2.89 5.94
C VAL A 160 -6.24 1.81 7.03
N ARG A 161 -6.94 2.08 8.12
CA ARG A 161 -7.39 1.06 9.06
C ARG A 161 -8.90 1.21 9.11
N ILE A 162 -9.62 0.17 8.75
CA ILE A 162 -11.03 0.04 9.12
C ILE A 162 -10.98 -0.67 10.46
N GLY A 163 -11.40 0.01 11.53
CA GLY A 163 -11.47 -0.59 12.85
C GLY A 163 -12.63 -1.60 12.91
N GLU A 164 -12.59 -2.49 13.92
CA GLU A 164 -13.79 -3.21 14.36
C GLU A 164 -14.92 -2.25 14.74
#